data_AF-A0A8T9S5I2-F1
#
_entry.id   AF-A0A8T9S5I2-F1
#
_cell.length_a   1.000
_cell.length_b   1.000
_cell.length_c   1.000
_cell.angle_alpha   90.00
_cell.angle_beta   90.00
_cell.angle_gamma   90.00
#
_symmetry.space_group_name_H-M   'P 1'
#
loop_
_entity.id
_entity.type
_entity.pdbx_description
1 polymer ?
#
loop_
_entity_poly.entity_id
_entity_poly.type
_entity_poly.pdbx_seq_one_letter_code
_entity_poly.pdbx_strand_id
1 'polypeptide(L)'
;MKTTEETRIIPLNPQVDAPADELQQKLADENWRKSIPAQVFLNYFFAINYHIQENDDVLGGLQNLPFFRSHTAELSDADVAALTKLLHTSWSTEYALRATAELGDENFLRNALHWTFPQAYHAILSGLQAFLYTTGVRSNNGQLIRREVGRLVVKNAYPRPVSFYAAGAYGDFSIHRLPLAGYKAGLHIASKEIDAQAQIGQMLRTTRKMKAQWTRQQVQANPNTAIRSQKTGRPLDKWTAAHWQQITWRLGYTTIFDLLGRLRISESTREIERYVEADIDFRLFHSSLLNIVSYLNGIHETYVAKALGLERYRELVAELPVHLQSGFVQERLRTRVEPVLAPTPPTAPAIAAESQQFRMAA
;
A
#
# COMPACT_ATOMS: atom_id res chain seq x y z
N MET A 1 -82.68 -2.75 40.21
CA MET A 1 -81.60 -3.60 40.77
C MET A 1 -81.37 -4.79 39.87
N LYS A 2 -80.26 -4.79 39.14
CA LYS A 2 -79.48 -5.94 38.65
C LYS A 2 -78.37 -5.38 37.76
N THR A 3 -77.23 -5.09 38.38
CA THR A 3 -75.95 -4.84 37.72
C THR A 3 -75.39 -6.19 37.30
N THR A 4 -75.12 -6.36 36.01
CA THR A 4 -74.40 -7.53 35.47
C THR A 4 -73.00 -7.04 35.12
N GLU A 5 -72.02 -7.39 35.95
CA GLU A 5 -70.59 -7.18 35.65
C GLU A 5 -70.15 -8.21 34.59
N GLU A 6 -69.92 -7.75 33.36
CA GLU A 6 -69.20 -8.55 32.36
C GLU A 6 -67.71 -8.53 32.68
N THR A 7 -67.20 -9.67 33.15
CA THR A 7 -65.77 -9.87 33.37
C THR A 7 -65.10 -10.09 32.00
N ARG A 8 -64.40 -9.08 31.47
CA ARG A 8 -63.56 -9.23 30.28
C ARG A 8 -62.31 -10.04 30.63
N ILE A 9 -62.28 -11.30 30.21
CA ILE A 9 -61.07 -12.13 30.22
C ILE A 9 -60.17 -11.63 29.08
N ILE A 10 -59.07 -10.97 29.43
CA ILE A 10 -57.98 -10.64 28.50
C ILE A 10 -57.21 -11.94 28.23
N PRO A 11 -57.09 -12.43 26.98
CA PRO A 11 -56.21 -13.56 26.71
C PRO A 11 -54.76 -13.11 26.94
N LEU A 12 -54.13 -13.66 27.97
CA LEU A 12 -52.68 -13.67 28.14
C LEU A 12 -52.08 -14.45 26.96
N ASN A 13 -51.72 -13.72 25.92
CA ASN A 13 -50.86 -14.24 24.87
C ASN A 13 -49.46 -14.37 25.52
N PRO A 14 -48.89 -15.58 25.68
CA PRO A 14 -47.52 -15.67 26.13
C PRO A 14 -46.64 -15.03 25.06
N GLN A 15 -46.11 -13.83 25.35
CA GLN A 15 -44.94 -13.35 24.62
C GLN A 15 -43.86 -14.39 24.89
N VAL A 16 -43.61 -15.23 23.90
CA VAL A 16 -42.42 -16.07 23.86
C VAL A 16 -41.26 -15.09 23.77
N ASP A 17 -40.69 -14.73 24.91
CA ASP A 17 -39.42 -14.04 24.98
C ASP A 17 -38.44 -14.89 24.16
N ALA A 18 -37.97 -14.35 23.03
CA ALA A 18 -36.92 -15.01 22.26
C ALA A 18 -35.76 -15.28 23.23
N PRO A 19 -35.25 -16.52 23.31
CA PRO A 19 -34.23 -16.87 24.29
C PRO A 19 -33.05 -15.92 24.14
N ALA A 20 -32.56 -15.35 25.26
CA ALA A 20 -31.51 -14.35 25.28
C ALA A 20 -30.28 -14.72 24.41
N ASP A 21 -30.03 -16.03 24.28
CA ASP A 21 -29.00 -16.63 23.42
C ASP A 21 -29.18 -16.32 21.92
N GLU A 22 -30.41 -16.29 21.40
CA GLU A 22 -30.67 -15.93 19.98
C GLU A 22 -30.43 -14.44 19.71
N LEU A 23 -30.73 -13.57 20.68
CA LEU A 23 -30.46 -12.14 20.57
C LEU A 23 -28.96 -11.88 20.62
N GLN A 24 -28.25 -12.59 21.51
CA GLN A 24 -26.80 -12.48 21.66
C GLN A 24 -26.06 -13.03 20.43
N GLN A 25 -26.56 -14.10 19.82
CA GLN A 25 -26.02 -14.64 18.57
C GLN A 25 -26.27 -13.72 17.37
N LYS A 26 -27.45 -13.09 17.27
CA LYS A 26 -27.74 -12.07 16.24
C LYS A 26 -26.83 -10.84 16.39
N LEU A 27 -26.61 -10.37 17.62
CA LEU A 27 -25.71 -9.25 17.91
C LEU A 27 -24.25 -9.60 17.57
N ALA A 28 -23.81 -10.81 17.89
CA ALA A 28 -22.48 -11.31 17.51
C ALA A 28 -22.31 -11.39 15.98
N ASP A 29 -23.30 -11.91 15.27
CA ASP A 29 -23.32 -11.99 13.80
C ASP A 29 -23.32 -10.60 13.14
N GLU A 30 -24.08 -9.65 13.69
CA GLU A 30 -24.08 -8.26 13.20
C GLU A 30 -22.74 -7.57 13.43
N ASN A 31 -22.13 -7.76 14.61
CA ASN A 31 -20.81 -7.21 14.92
C ASN A 31 -19.73 -7.82 14.04
N TRP A 32 -19.79 -9.13 13.79
CA TRP A 32 -18.89 -9.80 12.84
C TRP A 32 -19.04 -9.25 11.42
N ARG A 33 -20.27 -9.06 10.93
CA ARG A 33 -20.50 -8.48 9.59
C ARG A 33 -19.97 -7.05 9.49
N LYS A 34 -20.03 -6.26 10.57
CA LYS A 34 -19.48 -4.90 10.62
C LYS A 34 -17.95 -4.89 10.60
N SER A 35 -17.27 -5.92 11.13
CA SER A 35 -15.80 -6.00 11.15
C SER A 35 -15.17 -6.49 9.83
N ILE A 36 -15.94 -7.15 8.95
CA ILE A 36 -15.42 -7.68 7.67
C ILE A 36 -14.61 -6.65 6.86
N PRO A 37 -15.06 -5.39 6.64
CA PRO A 37 -14.29 -4.42 5.88
C PRO A 37 -12.92 -4.11 6.51
N ALA A 38 -12.86 -4.02 7.84
CA ALA A 38 -11.63 -3.80 8.57
C ALA A 38 -10.70 -5.01 8.53
N GLN A 39 -11.25 -6.22 8.68
CA GLN A 39 -10.49 -7.45 8.53
C GLN A 39 -9.89 -7.56 7.13
N VAL A 40 -10.67 -7.29 6.09
CA VAL A 40 -10.19 -7.29 4.70
C VAL A 40 -9.08 -6.25 4.51
N PHE A 41 -9.20 -5.09 5.15
CA PHE A 41 -8.18 -4.05 5.10
C PHE A 41 -6.88 -4.49 5.79
N LEU A 42 -6.95 -5.03 7.00
CA LEU A 42 -5.81 -5.65 7.70
C LEU A 42 -5.15 -6.73 6.82
N ASN A 43 -5.95 -7.65 6.28
CA ASN A 43 -5.45 -8.73 5.43
C ASN A 43 -4.66 -8.19 4.23
N TYR A 44 -5.06 -7.08 3.62
CA TYR A 44 -4.31 -6.48 2.52
C TYR A 44 -2.91 -6.01 2.94
N PHE A 45 -2.79 -5.28 4.06
CA PHE A 45 -1.49 -4.81 4.53
C PHE A 45 -0.62 -5.96 5.03
N PHE A 46 -1.20 -6.91 5.74
CA PHE A 46 -0.48 -8.11 6.15
C PHE A 46 0.01 -8.90 4.92
N ALA A 47 -0.85 -9.17 3.93
CA ALA A 47 -0.48 -9.92 2.74
C ALA A 47 0.66 -9.26 1.95
N ILE A 48 0.65 -7.92 1.84
CA ILE A 48 1.75 -7.19 1.22
C ILE A 48 3.03 -7.35 2.02
N ASN A 49 2.97 -7.16 3.35
CA ASN A 49 4.14 -7.31 4.20
C ASN A 49 4.71 -8.73 4.13
N TYR A 50 3.85 -9.75 4.23
CA TYR A 50 4.21 -11.16 4.07
C TYR A 50 4.87 -11.41 2.70
N HIS A 51 4.25 -10.94 1.61
CA HIS A 51 4.79 -11.09 0.27
C HIS A 51 6.17 -10.42 0.10
N ILE A 52 6.36 -9.24 0.71
CA ILE A 52 7.66 -8.56 0.74
C ILE A 52 8.68 -9.43 1.47
N GLN A 53 8.39 -9.88 2.68
CA GLN A 53 9.32 -10.66 3.51
C GLN A 53 9.75 -11.98 2.86
N GLU A 54 8.83 -12.68 2.19
CA GLU A 54 9.13 -13.96 1.52
C GLU A 54 9.87 -13.82 0.18
N ASN A 55 9.82 -12.64 -0.44
CA ASN A 55 10.34 -12.45 -1.81
C ASN A 55 11.42 -11.37 -1.91
N ASP A 56 11.76 -10.66 -0.83
CA ASP A 56 12.92 -9.78 -0.77
C ASP A 56 14.17 -10.63 -1.07
N ASP A 57 15.08 -10.11 -1.89
CA ASP A 57 16.33 -10.76 -2.32
C ASP A 57 16.27 -12.05 -3.18
N VAL A 58 15.13 -12.70 -3.39
CA VAL A 58 15.03 -13.95 -4.20
C VAL A 58 15.57 -13.82 -5.64
N LEU A 59 15.66 -12.60 -6.17
CA LEU A 59 16.22 -12.29 -7.50
C LEU A 59 17.32 -11.21 -7.48
N GLY A 60 17.94 -10.98 -6.32
CA GLY A 60 19.13 -10.15 -6.16
C GLY A 60 18.89 -8.63 -6.10
N GLY A 61 17.78 -8.23 -5.47
CA GLY A 61 17.61 -6.86 -4.96
C GLY A 61 17.57 -5.74 -6.00
N LEU A 62 17.65 -4.50 -5.51
CA LEU A 62 17.53 -3.27 -6.29
C LEU A 62 18.70 -3.09 -7.28
N GLN A 63 19.91 -3.50 -6.89
CA GLN A 63 21.14 -3.45 -7.68
C GLN A 63 21.04 -4.20 -9.01
N ASN A 64 20.16 -5.20 -9.09
CA ASN A 64 19.99 -6.01 -10.29
C ASN A 64 18.96 -5.47 -11.27
N LEU A 65 18.21 -4.43 -10.90
CA LEU A 65 17.22 -3.86 -11.81
C LEU A 65 17.93 -3.06 -12.92
N PRO A 66 17.64 -3.33 -14.22
CA PRO A 66 18.21 -2.56 -15.32
C PRO A 66 17.96 -1.06 -15.15
N PHE A 67 16.75 -0.68 -14.72
CA PHE A 67 16.40 0.72 -14.45
C PHE A 67 17.32 1.33 -13.39
N PHE A 68 17.60 0.60 -12.30
CA PHE A 68 18.47 1.10 -11.24
C PHE A 68 19.91 1.26 -11.76
N ARG A 69 20.46 0.26 -12.47
CA ARG A 69 21.83 0.34 -13.00
C ARG A 69 22.02 1.51 -13.95
N SER A 70 21.07 1.73 -14.87
CA SER A 70 21.09 2.84 -15.82
C SER A 70 20.66 4.18 -15.23
N HIS A 71 20.21 4.22 -13.97
CA HIS A 71 19.77 5.46 -13.34
C HIS A 71 20.96 6.39 -13.12
N THR A 72 20.90 7.53 -13.77
CA THR A 72 21.77 8.69 -13.57
C THR A 72 20.89 9.92 -13.33
N ALA A 73 21.39 10.86 -12.55
CA ALA A 73 20.69 12.09 -12.25
C ALA A 73 21.66 13.27 -12.37
N GLU A 74 21.17 14.36 -12.95
CA GLU A 74 21.84 15.65 -12.93
C GLU A 74 21.06 16.54 -11.97
N LEU A 75 21.65 16.82 -10.81
CA LEU A 75 21.02 17.59 -9.75
C LEU A 75 21.66 18.97 -9.68
N SER A 76 20.83 20.01 -9.74
CA SER A 76 21.25 21.36 -9.38
C SER A 76 21.31 21.51 -7.85
N ASP A 77 22.01 22.54 -7.35
CA ASP A 77 22.02 22.85 -5.92
C ASP A 77 20.60 23.06 -5.36
N ALA A 78 19.71 23.64 -6.17
CA ALA A 78 18.30 23.80 -5.83
C ALA A 78 17.57 22.45 -5.71
N ASP A 79 17.89 21.49 -6.58
CA ASP A 79 17.34 20.13 -6.48
C ASP A 79 17.85 19.43 -5.21
N VAL A 80 19.15 19.55 -4.89
CA VAL A 80 19.74 18.97 -3.66
C VAL A 80 19.08 19.53 -2.40
N ALA A 81 18.85 20.85 -2.35
CA ALA A 81 18.14 21.49 -1.23
C ALA A 81 16.68 20.98 -1.11
N ALA A 82 15.98 20.86 -2.23
CA ALA A 82 14.60 20.34 -2.26
C ALA A 82 14.53 18.86 -1.83
N LEU A 83 15.45 18.03 -2.33
CA LEU A 83 15.59 16.61 -1.97
C LEU A 83 15.81 16.45 -0.46
N THR A 84 16.75 17.22 0.11
CA THR A 84 17.07 17.18 1.54
C THR A 84 15.83 17.49 2.39
N LYS A 85 15.06 18.52 2.01
CA LYS A 85 13.81 18.88 2.68
C LYS A 85 12.76 17.76 2.60
N LEU A 86 12.64 17.12 1.43
CA LEU A 86 11.70 16.00 1.22
C LEU A 86 12.11 14.77 2.05
N LEU A 87 13.39 14.44 2.11
CA LEU A 87 13.91 13.36 2.95
C LEU A 87 13.68 13.64 4.44
N HIS A 88 13.98 14.84 4.94
CA HIS A 88 13.69 15.22 6.33
C HIS A 88 12.20 15.08 6.66
N THR A 89 11.32 15.48 5.74
CA THR A 89 9.87 15.32 5.92
C THR A 89 9.49 13.85 5.97
N SER A 90 10.04 13.03 5.07
CA SER A 90 9.84 11.57 5.05
C SER A 90 10.25 10.93 6.37
N TRP A 91 11.49 11.18 6.81
CA TRP A 91 12.06 10.57 8.01
C TRP A 91 11.37 11.02 9.29
N SER A 92 11.06 12.31 9.43
CA SER A 92 10.34 12.82 10.61
C SER A 92 8.93 12.24 10.70
N THR A 93 8.26 12.07 9.56
CA THR A 93 6.91 11.48 9.52
C THR A 93 6.96 9.98 9.82
N GLU A 94 7.96 9.27 9.29
CA GLU A 94 8.17 7.85 9.59
C GLU A 94 8.54 7.62 11.07
N TYR A 95 9.33 8.52 11.66
CA TYR A 95 9.64 8.49 13.09
C TYR A 95 8.38 8.60 13.96
N ALA A 96 7.47 9.53 13.64
CA ALA A 96 6.19 9.67 14.35
C ALA A 96 5.32 8.41 14.23
N LEU A 97 5.33 7.77 13.05
CA LEU A 97 4.64 6.50 12.83
C LEU A 97 5.23 5.38 13.69
N ARG A 98 6.57 5.28 13.77
CA ARG A 98 7.29 4.30 14.60
C ARG A 98 6.99 4.48 16.08
N ALA A 99 7.08 5.70 16.58
CA ALA A 99 6.78 6.02 17.98
C ALA A 99 5.35 5.58 18.35
N THR A 100 4.39 5.77 17.44
CA THR A 100 3.01 5.32 17.64
C THR A 100 2.91 3.80 17.75
N ALA A 101 3.62 3.06 16.90
CA ALA A 101 3.59 1.60 16.89
C ALA A 101 4.29 0.96 18.11
N GLU A 102 5.31 1.63 18.69
CA GLU A 102 6.09 1.13 19.82
C GLU A 102 5.47 1.43 21.20
N LEU A 103 4.82 2.59 21.35
CA LEU A 103 4.37 3.10 22.66
C LEU A 103 2.94 2.71 23.05
N GLY A 104 2.18 2.10 22.15
CA GLY A 104 0.74 1.92 22.29
C GLY A 104 0.29 0.60 22.91
N ASP A 105 -0.63 0.67 23.88
CA ASP A 105 -1.53 -0.46 24.15
C ASP A 105 -2.55 -0.65 23.01
N GLU A 106 -3.34 -1.72 23.03
CA GLU A 106 -4.29 -1.97 21.93
C GLU A 106 -5.36 -0.88 21.76
N ASN A 107 -5.81 -0.28 22.87
CA ASN A 107 -6.80 0.79 22.83
C ASN A 107 -6.22 2.06 22.21
N PHE A 108 -4.97 2.38 22.53
CA PHE A 108 -4.24 3.46 21.90
C PHE A 108 -4.06 3.19 20.40
N LEU A 109 -3.59 2.00 20.02
CA LEU A 109 -3.36 1.64 18.61
C LEU A 109 -4.64 1.65 17.78
N ARG A 110 -5.77 1.25 18.37
CA ARG A 110 -7.09 1.34 17.74
C ARG A 110 -7.45 2.78 17.40
N ASN A 111 -7.29 3.72 18.34
CA ASN A 111 -7.59 5.13 18.13
C ASN A 111 -6.51 5.85 17.30
N ALA A 112 -5.29 5.31 17.26
CA ALA A 112 -4.17 5.90 16.55
C ALA A 112 -4.31 5.88 15.02
N LEU A 113 -5.23 5.08 14.47
CA LEU A 113 -5.47 5.03 13.02
C LEU A 113 -5.73 6.42 12.42
N HIS A 114 -6.34 7.33 13.19
CA HIS A 114 -6.62 8.70 12.78
C HIS A 114 -5.39 9.48 12.35
N TRP A 115 -4.22 9.18 12.92
CA TRP A 115 -2.96 9.83 12.54
C TRP A 115 -1.98 8.88 11.86
N THR A 116 -2.01 7.57 12.11
CA THR A 116 -1.07 6.66 11.43
C THR A 116 -1.36 6.50 9.95
N PHE A 117 -2.63 6.59 9.52
CA PHE A 117 -3.00 6.56 8.11
C PHE A 117 -2.38 7.73 7.32
N PRO A 118 -2.60 9.00 7.70
CA PRO A 118 -1.95 10.12 7.02
C PRO A 118 -0.44 10.11 7.21
N GLN A 119 0.10 9.73 8.38
CA GLN A 119 1.55 9.64 8.58
C GLN A 119 2.19 8.62 7.62
N ALA A 120 1.66 7.41 7.50
CA ALA A 120 2.19 6.40 6.59
C ALA A 120 2.12 6.86 5.12
N TYR A 121 1.01 7.47 4.73
CA TYR A 121 0.86 8.03 3.38
C TYR A 121 1.88 9.13 3.09
N HIS A 122 2.04 10.09 4.01
CA HIS A 122 2.92 11.24 3.82
C HIS A 122 4.40 10.87 3.92
N ALA A 123 4.78 9.94 4.79
CA ALA A 123 6.14 9.40 4.85
C ALA A 123 6.55 8.85 3.48
N ILE A 124 5.74 7.96 2.90
CA ILE A 124 6.03 7.37 1.58
C ILE A 124 5.95 8.40 0.46
N LEU A 125 4.98 9.32 0.51
CA LEU A 125 4.82 10.33 -0.53
C LEU A 125 6.05 11.25 -0.59
N SER A 126 6.56 11.69 0.55
CA SER A 126 7.75 12.55 0.61
C SER A 126 9.00 11.82 0.11
N GLY A 127 9.20 10.55 0.50
CA GLY A 127 10.28 9.71 -0.05
C GLY A 127 10.15 9.50 -1.56
N LEU A 128 8.94 9.20 -2.05
CA LEU A 128 8.65 9.05 -3.46
C LEU A 128 8.90 10.34 -4.24
N GLN A 129 8.52 11.50 -3.69
CA GLN A 129 8.78 12.79 -4.32
C GLN A 129 10.28 13.05 -4.40
N ALA A 130 11.05 12.73 -3.36
CA ALA A 130 12.50 12.83 -3.42
C ALA A 130 13.07 11.96 -4.55
N PHE A 131 12.63 10.70 -4.67
CA PHE A 131 13.02 9.87 -5.81
C PHE A 131 12.59 10.47 -7.16
N LEU A 132 11.37 11.00 -7.28
CA LEU A 132 10.91 11.61 -8.53
C LEU A 132 11.76 12.81 -8.96
N TYR A 133 12.30 13.59 -8.02
CA TYR A 133 13.24 14.67 -8.32
C TYR A 133 14.51 14.17 -9.01
N THR A 134 15.03 13.00 -8.63
CA THR A 134 16.21 12.40 -9.30
C THR A 134 15.91 11.94 -10.73
N THR A 135 14.64 11.79 -11.08
CA THR A 135 14.17 11.48 -12.44
C THR A 135 13.73 12.72 -13.23
N GLY A 136 13.88 13.92 -12.64
CA GLY A 136 13.51 15.20 -13.25
C GLY A 136 12.04 15.61 -13.08
N VAL A 137 11.24 14.87 -12.31
CA VAL A 137 9.82 15.16 -12.08
C VAL A 137 9.64 16.02 -10.83
N ARG A 138 9.31 17.30 -11.04
CA ARG A 138 9.21 18.34 -9.98
C ARG A 138 7.77 18.83 -9.81
N SER A 139 6.88 17.94 -9.42
CA SER A 139 5.44 18.25 -9.27
C SER A 139 4.93 17.87 -7.89
N ASN A 140 4.00 18.66 -7.36
CA ASN A 140 3.18 18.34 -6.20
C ASN A 140 1.77 17.84 -6.59
N ASN A 141 1.47 17.75 -7.89
CA ASN A 141 0.15 17.28 -8.34
C ASN A 141 0.03 15.77 -8.11
N GLY A 142 -0.81 15.38 -7.15
CA GLY A 142 -1.00 13.98 -6.76
C GLY A 142 -1.49 13.07 -7.89
N GLN A 143 -2.23 13.57 -8.89
CA GLN A 143 -2.60 12.75 -10.06
C GLN A 143 -1.40 12.48 -10.96
N LEU A 144 -0.55 13.49 -11.19
CA LEU A 144 0.66 13.35 -11.97
C LEU A 144 1.64 12.40 -11.27
N ILE A 145 1.88 12.60 -9.97
CA ILE A 145 2.74 11.71 -9.15
C ILE A 145 2.27 10.26 -9.24
N ARG A 146 0.97 10.00 -9.06
CA ARG A 146 0.40 8.64 -9.20
C ARG A 146 0.62 8.05 -10.59
N ARG A 147 0.52 8.84 -11.65
CA ARG A 147 0.75 8.38 -13.01
C ARG A 147 2.23 8.05 -13.24
N GLU A 148 3.14 8.91 -12.77
CA GLU A 148 4.58 8.69 -12.92
C GLU A 148 5.06 7.49 -12.11
N VAL A 149 4.62 7.32 -10.85
CA VAL A 149 4.98 6.13 -10.07
C VAL A 149 4.42 4.85 -10.68
N GLY A 150 3.20 4.88 -11.25
CA GLY A 150 2.66 3.76 -12.00
C GLY A 150 3.54 3.36 -13.20
N ARG A 151 4.10 4.34 -13.91
CA ARG A 151 5.05 4.08 -15.01
C ARG A 151 6.36 3.51 -14.51
N LEU A 152 6.89 4.02 -13.38
CA LEU A 152 8.11 3.49 -12.76
C LEU A 152 7.96 2.03 -12.36
N VAL A 153 6.83 1.66 -11.76
CA VAL A 153 6.50 0.25 -11.45
C VAL A 153 6.54 -0.60 -12.72
N VAL A 154 5.85 -0.19 -13.79
CA VAL A 154 5.84 -0.95 -15.05
C VAL A 154 7.23 -1.02 -15.71
N LYS A 155 8.05 0.03 -15.58
CA LYS A 155 9.43 0.08 -16.10
C LYS A 155 10.46 -0.69 -15.25
N ASN A 156 10.03 -1.49 -14.27
CA ASN A 156 10.92 -2.24 -13.37
C ASN A 156 11.88 -1.34 -12.57
N ALA A 157 11.42 -0.14 -12.17
CA ALA A 157 12.14 0.72 -11.22
C ALA A 157 11.94 0.29 -9.76
N TYR A 158 11.17 -0.76 -9.52
CA TYR A 158 10.87 -1.28 -8.19
C TYR A 158 11.18 -2.78 -8.15
N PRO A 159 11.71 -3.31 -7.03
CA PRO A 159 11.92 -4.73 -6.85
C PRO A 159 10.64 -5.55 -7.00
N ARG A 160 10.79 -6.81 -7.39
CA ARG A 160 9.66 -7.73 -7.67
C ARG A 160 8.55 -7.72 -6.61
N PRO A 161 8.84 -7.74 -5.30
CA PRO A 161 7.78 -7.84 -4.28
C PRO A 161 6.84 -6.63 -4.23
N VAL A 162 7.20 -5.50 -4.84
CA VAL A 162 6.35 -4.30 -4.90
C VAL A 162 6.16 -3.78 -6.33
N SER A 163 6.57 -4.56 -7.34
CA SER A 163 6.47 -4.16 -8.76
C SER A 163 5.20 -4.68 -9.45
N PHE A 164 4.26 -5.24 -8.69
CA PHE A 164 2.96 -5.68 -9.17
C PHE A 164 2.02 -4.51 -9.50
N TYR A 165 1.11 -4.73 -10.44
CA TYR A 165 0.14 -3.71 -10.83
C TYR A 165 -1.10 -4.30 -11.52
N ALA A 166 -2.18 -3.52 -11.57
CA ALA A 166 -3.37 -3.82 -12.37
C ALA A 166 -3.57 -2.83 -13.52
N ALA A 167 -4.05 -3.36 -14.63
CA ALA A 167 -4.43 -2.63 -15.85
C ALA A 167 -5.78 -3.17 -16.37
N GLY A 168 -6.19 -2.73 -17.57
CA GLY A 168 -7.42 -3.21 -18.22
C GLY A 168 -8.66 -2.34 -18.00
N ALA A 169 -9.74 -2.67 -18.70
CA ALA A 169 -10.99 -1.93 -18.71
C ALA A 169 -11.90 -2.31 -17.53
N TYR A 170 -12.91 -1.50 -17.25
CA TYR A 170 -13.84 -1.78 -16.14
C TYR A 170 -14.58 -3.11 -16.36
N GLY A 171 -14.47 -4.03 -15.41
CA GLY A 171 -15.03 -5.37 -15.51
C GLY A 171 -14.07 -6.42 -16.08
N ASP A 172 -12.94 -5.99 -16.67
CA ASP A 172 -11.90 -6.86 -17.23
C ASP A 172 -10.51 -6.32 -16.84
N PHE A 173 -10.15 -6.57 -15.58
CA PHE A 173 -8.87 -6.13 -15.01
C PHE A 173 -7.82 -7.23 -15.07
N SER A 174 -6.67 -6.92 -15.66
CA SER A 174 -5.50 -7.79 -15.66
C SER A 174 -4.60 -7.47 -14.48
N ILE A 175 -4.13 -8.49 -13.76
CA ILE A 175 -3.11 -8.37 -12.72
C ILE A 175 -1.78 -8.84 -13.29
N HIS A 176 -0.73 -8.05 -13.09
CA HIS A 176 0.61 -8.31 -13.59
C HIS A 176 1.58 -8.54 -12.45
N ARG A 177 2.53 -9.46 -12.66
CA ARG A 177 3.63 -9.83 -11.73
C ARG A 177 3.20 -10.41 -10.39
N LEU A 178 1.96 -10.91 -10.32
CA LEU A 178 1.43 -11.74 -9.23
C LEU A 178 0.75 -12.98 -9.85
N PRO A 179 1.50 -14.05 -10.16
CA PRO A 179 0.95 -15.22 -10.86
C PRO A 179 -0.22 -15.90 -10.12
N LEU A 180 -0.27 -15.79 -8.80
CA LEU A 180 -1.30 -16.40 -7.95
C LEU A 180 -2.44 -15.40 -7.60
N ALA A 181 -2.48 -14.21 -8.21
CA ALA A 181 -3.54 -13.23 -7.95
C ALA A 181 -4.93 -13.64 -8.46
N GLY A 182 -5.01 -14.68 -9.30
CA GLY A 182 -6.27 -15.22 -9.84
C GLY A 182 -7.05 -16.08 -8.85
N TYR A 183 -6.41 -16.55 -7.78
CA TYR A 183 -7.07 -17.38 -6.76
C TYR A 183 -8.07 -16.56 -5.92
N LYS A 184 -9.03 -17.26 -5.32
CA LYS A 184 -10.05 -16.65 -4.46
C LYS A 184 -9.42 -16.21 -3.14
N ALA A 185 -9.45 -14.91 -2.85
CA ALA A 185 -9.00 -14.37 -1.58
C ALA A 185 -9.89 -14.82 -0.42
N GLY A 186 -9.29 -15.37 0.64
CA GLY A 186 -9.95 -15.69 1.90
C GLY A 186 -10.04 -14.49 2.85
N LEU A 187 -10.84 -14.64 3.92
CA LEU A 187 -10.96 -13.67 5.01
C LEU A 187 -9.92 -13.91 6.14
N HIS A 188 -9.21 -15.03 6.12
CA HIS A 188 -8.14 -15.32 7.08
C HIS A 188 -6.86 -14.55 6.75
N ILE A 189 -6.01 -14.35 7.75
CA ILE A 189 -4.65 -13.83 7.57
C ILE A 189 -3.86 -14.80 6.68
N ALA A 190 -3.13 -14.26 5.70
CA ALA A 190 -2.34 -15.09 4.80
C ALA A 190 -1.32 -15.93 5.58
N SER A 191 -1.24 -17.22 5.27
CA SER A 191 -0.24 -18.12 5.88
C SER A 191 0.74 -18.70 4.85
N LYS A 192 0.47 -18.44 3.57
CA LYS A 192 1.20 -18.94 2.41
C LYS A 192 1.14 -17.91 1.30
N GLU A 193 2.11 -18.00 0.39
CA GLU A 193 2.25 -17.08 -0.75
C GLU A 193 1.01 -17.03 -1.66
N ILE A 194 0.31 -18.15 -1.84
CA ILE A 194 -0.95 -18.20 -2.61
C ILE A 194 -2.05 -17.32 -2.00
N ASP A 195 -2.17 -17.33 -0.67
CA ASP A 195 -3.16 -16.52 0.05
C ASP A 195 -2.79 -15.03 -0.04
N ALA A 196 -1.50 -14.72 0.17
CA ALA A 196 -0.98 -13.37 0.10
C ALA A 196 -1.22 -12.76 -1.30
N GLN A 197 -0.80 -13.43 -2.37
CA GLN A 197 -1.00 -12.92 -3.73
C GLN A 197 -2.49 -12.85 -4.12
N ALA A 198 -3.33 -13.79 -3.68
CA ALA A 198 -4.77 -13.72 -3.92
C ALA A 198 -5.39 -12.48 -3.27
N GLN A 199 -5.02 -12.18 -2.02
CA GLN A 199 -5.46 -10.98 -1.29
C GLN A 199 -4.93 -9.70 -1.93
N ILE A 200 -3.66 -9.64 -2.34
CA ILE A 200 -3.08 -8.50 -3.08
C ILE A 200 -3.80 -8.32 -4.43
N GLY A 201 -4.09 -9.41 -5.15
CA GLY A 201 -4.87 -9.39 -6.39
C GLY A 201 -6.27 -8.80 -6.20
N GLN A 202 -6.96 -9.22 -5.14
CA GLN A 202 -8.27 -8.68 -4.78
C GLN A 202 -8.19 -7.19 -4.42
N MET A 203 -7.17 -6.79 -3.68
CA MET A 203 -6.90 -5.38 -3.36
C MET A 203 -6.73 -4.54 -4.63
N LEU A 204 -5.94 -5.00 -5.60
CA LEU A 204 -5.71 -4.29 -6.86
C LEU A 204 -7.01 -4.14 -7.67
N ARG A 205 -7.80 -5.23 -7.80
CA ARG A 205 -9.08 -5.22 -8.52
C ARG A 205 -10.08 -4.25 -7.88
N THR A 206 -10.24 -4.31 -6.56
CA THR A 206 -11.18 -3.44 -5.83
C THR A 206 -10.75 -1.97 -5.90
N THR A 207 -9.46 -1.69 -5.72
CA THR A 207 -8.91 -0.34 -5.83
C THR A 207 -9.09 0.23 -7.25
N ARG A 208 -8.83 -0.56 -8.29
CA ARG A 208 -9.04 -0.14 -9.68
C ARG A 208 -10.52 0.10 -9.99
N LYS A 209 -11.42 -0.74 -9.45
CA LYS A 209 -12.88 -0.55 -9.56
C LYS A 209 -13.31 0.79 -8.94
N MET A 210 -12.84 1.08 -7.73
CA MET A 210 -13.12 2.35 -7.04
C MET A 210 -12.62 3.55 -7.87
N LYS A 211 -11.37 3.50 -8.38
CA LYS A 211 -10.81 4.55 -9.25
C LYS A 211 -11.68 4.79 -10.48
N ALA A 212 -12.11 3.73 -11.17
CA ALA A 212 -12.96 3.86 -12.35
C ALA A 212 -14.32 4.49 -12.02
N GLN A 213 -14.95 4.09 -10.92
CA GLN A 213 -16.21 4.66 -10.46
C GLN A 213 -16.09 6.13 -10.09
N TRP A 214 -15.01 6.52 -9.41
CA TRP A 214 -14.74 7.91 -9.08
C TRP A 214 -14.49 8.76 -10.32
N THR A 215 -13.69 8.27 -11.28
CA THR A 215 -13.49 8.95 -12.57
C THR A 215 -14.80 9.09 -13.33
N ARG A 216 -15.67 8.08 -13.32
CA ARG A 216 -17.02 8.19 -13.90
C ARG A 216 -17.82 9.33 -13.26
N GLN A 217 -17.82 9.44 -11.94
CA GLN A 217 -18.52 10.52 -11.23
C GLN A 217 -17.97 11.90 -11.64
N GLN A 218 -16.65 12.05 -11.69
CA GLN A 218 -16.01 13.30 -12.14
C GLN A 218 -16.37 13.67 -13.58
N VAL A 219 -16.33 12.70 -14.50
CA VAL A 219 -16.67 12.91 -15.91
C VAL A 219 -18.14 13.31 -16.08
N GLN A 220 -19.04 12.69 -15.33
CA GLN A 220 -20.48 12.97 -15.37
C GLN A 220 -20.86 14.29 -14.67
N ALA A 221 -20.10 14.70 -13.65
CA ALA A 221 -20.32 15.96 -12.95
C ALA A 221 -19.93 17.19 -13.78
N ASN A 222 -19.00 17.04 -14.74
CA ASN A 222 -18.59 18.13 -15.62
C ASN A 222 -19.46 18.18 -16.89
N PRO A 223 -20.23 19.27 -17.12
CA PRO A 223 -21.11 19.39 -18.28
C PRO A 223 -20.44 19.21 -19.64
N ASN A 224 -19.15 19.57 -19.76
CA ASN A 224 -18.36 19.52 -20.98
C ASN A 224 -17.82 18.12 -21.30
N THR A 225 -17.70 17.25 -20.29
CA THR A 225 -17.17 15.89 -20.47
C THR A 225 -18.21 14.81 -20.25
N ALA A 226 -19.39 15.16 -19.73
CA ALA A 226 -20.45 14.21 -19.44
C ALA A 226 -20.86 13.43 -20.71
N ILE A 227 -20.82 12.12 -20.62
CA ILE A 227 -21.31 11.24 -21.69
C ILE A 227 -22.83 11.27 -21.66
N ARG A 228 -23.44 11.73 -22.75
CA ARG A 228 -24.89 12.00 -22.87
C ARG A 228 -25.57 11.04 -23.83
N SER A 229 -26.86 10.82 -23.63
CA SER A 229 -27.70 10.09 -24.57
C SER A 229 -27.89 10.90 -25.84
N GLN A 230 -27.65 10.28 -27.00
CA GLN A 230 -27.95 10.91 -28.31
C GLN A 230 -29.44 11.22 -28.49
N LYS A 231 -30.33 10.49 -27.79
CA LYS A 231 -31.79 10.68 -27.90
C LYS A 231 -32.31 11.82 -27.02
N THR A 232 -31.79 11.97 -25.81
CA THR A 232 -32.36 12.89 -24.80
C THR A 232 -31.43 14.05 -24.44
N GLY A 233 -30.16 14.04 -24.85
CA GLY A 233 -29.15 15.03 -24.47
C GLY A 233 -28.77 15.01 -22.98
N ARG A 234 -29.39 14.14 -22.17
CA ARG A 234 -29.14 14.04 -20.72
C ARG A 234 -27.92 13.15 -20.43
N PRO A 235 -27.20 13.41 -19.32
CA PRO A 235 -26.10 12.55 -18.87
C PRO A 235 -26.57 11.09 -18.67
N LEU A 236 -25.71 10.12 -18.97
CA LEU A 236 -26.06 8.70 -18.91
C LEU A 236 -25.98 8.09 -17.50
N ASP A 237 -27.09 7.51 -17.06
CA ASP A 237 -27.17 6.77 -15.79
C ASP A 237 -26.57 5.35 -15.86
N LYS A 238 -26.62 4.71 -17.04
CA LYS A 238 -26.06 3.37 -17.27
C LYS A 238 -24.99 3.43 -18.36
N TRP A 239 -23.85 2.80 -18.10
CA TRP A 239 -22.70 2.82 -18.97
C TRP A 239 -22.48 1.44 -19.59
N THR A 240 -22.27 1.41 -20.91
CA THR A 240 -21.88 0.21 -21.65
C THR A 240 -20.37 -0.03 -21.49
N ALA A 241 -19.88 -1.20 -21.93
CA ALA A 241 -18.44 -1.49 -21.95
C ALA A 241 -17.64 -0.42 -22.73
N ALA A 242 -18.19 0.07 -23.85
CA ALA A 242 -17.57 1.15 -24.64
C ALA A 242 -17.45 2.46 -23.85
N HIS A 243 -18.47 2.86 -23.10
CA HIS A 243 -18.41 4.07 -22.25
C HIS A 243 -17.34 3.92 -21.15
N TRP A 244 -17.25 2.74 -20.54
CA TRP A 244 -16.20 2.47 -19.55
C TRP A 244 -14.81 2.52 -20.17
N GLN A 245 -14.62 1.93 -21.35
CA GLN A 245 -13.36 1.94 -22.07
C GLN A 245 -12.85 3.36 -22.33
N GLN A 246 -13.75 4.31 -22.65
CA GLN A 246 -13.42 5.72 -22.89
C GLN A 246 -12.79 6.44 -21.69
N ILE A 247 -13.04 5.99 -20.45
CA ILE A 247 -12.44 6.60 -19.25
C ILE A 247 -11.34 5.75 -18.64
N THR A 248 -11.40 4.42 -18.78
CA THR A 248 -10.49 3.51 -18.08
C THR A 248 -9.07 3.55 -18.62
N TRP A 249 -8.88 3.93 -19.89
CA TRP A 249 -7.55 4.14 -20.46
C TRP A 249 -6.78 5.28 -19.75
N ARG A 250 -7.51 6.28 -19.21
CA ARG A 250 -6.92 7.43 -18.51
C ARG A 250 -6.54 7.14 -17.06
N LEU A 251 -6.99 6.00 -16.49
CA LEU A 251 -6.75 5.66 -15.08
C LEU A 251 -5.28 5.36 -14.78
N GLY A 252 -4.48 5.08 -15.80
CA GLY A 252 -3.12 4.57 -15.65
C GLY A 252 -3.10 3.20 -14.98
N TYR A 253 -1.95 2.86 -14.41
CA TYR A 253 -1.75 1.64 -13.65
C TYR A 253 -2.29 1.78 -12.24
N THR A 254 -2.73 0.66 -11.65
CA THR A 254 -3.08 0.58 -10.22
C THR A 254 -2.01 -0.19 -9.49
N THR A 255 -1.36 0.41 -8.50
CA THR A 255 -0.19 -0.18 -7.80
C THR A 255 -0.38 -0.14 -6.28
N ILE A 256 0.62 -0.60 -5.52
CA ILE A 256 0.66 -0.45 -4.05
C ILE A 256 0.48 1.02 -3.61
N PHE A 257 0.95 1.99 -4.40
CA PHE A 257 0.81 3.41 -4.09
C PHE A 257 -0.65 3.91 -4.16
N ASP A 258 -1.50 3.24 -4.95
CA ASP A 258 -2.94 3.54 -4.94
C ASP A 258 -3.62 2.99 -3.69
N LEU A 259 -3.16 1.86 -3.15
CA LEU A 259 -3.64 1.37 -1.84
C LEU A 259 -3.22 2.31 -0.72
N LEU A 260 -1.97 2.75 -0.70
CA LEU A 260 -1.50 3.74 0.28
C LEU A 260 -2.27 5.05 0.14
N GLY A 261 -2.63 5.45 -1.09
CA GLY A 261 -3.53 6.57 -1.34
C GLY A 261 -4.94 6.40 -0.77
N ARG A 262 -5.40 5.16 -0.51
CA ARG A 262 -6.66 4.91 0.18
C ARG A 262 -6.59 5.21 1.66
N LEU A 263 -5.43 5.11 2.32
CA LEU A 263 -5.26 5.53 3.73
C LEU A 263 -5.68 6.99 3.91
N ARG A 264 -5.28 7.85 2.96
CA ARG A 264 -5.70 9.27 2.94
C ARG A 264 -7.20 9.47 2.72
N ILE A 265 -7.85 8.60 1.92
CA ILE A 265 -9.29 8.69 1.68
C ILE A 265 -10.07 8.23 2.93
N SER A 266 -9.54 7.23 3.62
CA SER A 266 -10.06 6.73 4.87
C SER A 266 -9.83 7.65 6.05
N GLU A 267 -9.15 8.80 5.86
CA GLU A 267 -9.13 9.91 6.82
C GLU A 267 -10.50 10.59 6.96
N SER A 268 -11.44 10.36 6.02
CA SER A 268 -12.82 10.81 6.22
C SER A 268 -13.42 10.13 7.46
N THR A 269 -13.96 10.93 8.39
CA THR A 269 -14.38 10.51 9.73
C THR A 269 -15.25 9.24 9.73
N ARG A 270 -16.12 9.09 8.72
CA ARG A 270 -17.04 7.95 8.62
C ARG A 270 -16.38 6.62 8.22
N GLU A 271 -15.29 6.62 7.47
CA GLU A 271 -14.59 5.38 7.13
C GLU A 271 -13.72 4.91 8.29
N ILE A 272 -13.06 5.85 8.97
CA ILE A 272 -12.17 5.53 10.08
C ILE A 272 -12.91 5.03 11.31
N GLU A 273 -14.08 5.58 11.63
CA GLU A 273 -14.95 5.07 12.71
C GLU A 273 -15.24 3.57 12.51
N ARG A 274 -15.49 3.13 11.27
CA ARG A 274 -15.73 1.71 10.97
C ARG A 274 -14.51 0.81 11.21
N TYR A 275 -13.30 1.34 11.06
CA TYR A 275 -12.07 0.61 11.36
C TYR A 275 -11.78 0.59 12.86
N VAL A 276 -12.05 1.71 13.55
CA VAL A 276 -11.89 1.85 14.99
C VAL A 276 -12.87 0.95 15.75
N GLU A 277 -14.11 0.84 15.30
CA GLU A 277 -15.14 -0.03 15.89
C GLU A 277 -14.94 -1.52 15.59
N ALA A 278 -14.09 -1.86 14.61
CA ALA A 278 -13.88 -3.25 14.24
C ALA A 278 -12.98 -3.99 15.24
N ASP A 279 -13.24 -5.28 15.41
CA ASP A 279 -12.40 -6.19 16.17
C ASP A 279 -11.34 -6.80 15.23
N ILE A 280 -10.18 -6.17 15.15
CA ILE A 280 -9.03 -6.62 14.35
C ILE A 280 -7.75 -6.54 15.19
N ASP A 281 -6.71 -7.28 14.76
CA ASP A 281 -5.39 -7.18 15.35
C ASP A 281 -4.69 -5.87 14.92
N PHE A 282 -4.82 -4.83 15.75
CA PHE A 282 -4.22 -3.52 15.48
C PHE A 282 -2.70 -3.56 15.55
N ARG A 283 -2.10 -4.37 16.42
CA ARG A 283 -0.64 -4.50 16.51
C ARG A 283 -0.07 -5.07 15.21
N LEU A 284 -0.69 -6.11 14.69
CA LEU A 284 -0.34 -6.70 13.41
C LEU A 284 -0.54 -5.71 12.26
N PHE A 285 -1.60 -4.92 12.29
CA PHE A 285 -1.83 -3.87 11.30
C PHE A 285 -0.70 -2.84 11.28
N HIS A 286 -0.40 -2.22 12.43
CA HIS A 286 0.59 -1.14 12.54
C HIS A 286 2.00 -1.63 12.20
N SER A 287 2.39 -2.81 12.69
CA SER A 287 3.67 -3.43 12.33
C SER A 287 3.79 -3.72 10.83
N SER A 288 2.75 -4.29 10.22
CA SER A 288 2.71 -4.54 8.76
C SER A 288 2.80 -3.23 7.97
N LEU A 289 2.06 -2.20 8.38
CA LEU A 289 2.09 -0.88 7.74
C LEU A 289 3.48 -0.24 7.85
N LEU A 290 4.08 -0.26 9.04
CA LEU A 290 5.41 0.29 9.28
C LEU A 290 6.48 -0.42 8.45
N ASN A 291 6.42 -1.75 8.36
CA ASN A 291 7.36 -2.52 7.53
C ASN A 291 7.25 -2.15 6.04
N ILE A 292 6.03 -1.98 5.53
CA ILE A 292 5.79 -1.53 4.15
C ILE A 292 6.36 -0.11 3.93
N VAL A 293 6.10 0.82 4.85
CA VAL A 293 6.64 2.19 4.79
C VAL A 293 8.16 2.15 4.78
N SER A 294 8.77 1.42 5.72
CA SER A 294 10.22 1.30 5.84
C SER A 294 10.86 0.68 4.60
N TYR A 295 10.21 -0.33 4.02
CA TYR A 295 10.68 -1.00 2.81
C TYR A 295 10.65 -0.06 1.59
N LEU A 296 9.54 0.63 1.35
CA LEU A 296 9.38 1.54 0.22
C LEU A 296 10.29 2.76 0.34
N ASN A 297 10.39 3.36 1.53
CA ASN A 297 11.32 4.46 1.78
C ASN A 297 12.78 4.01 1.62
N GLY A 298 13.12 2.78 2.02
CA GLY A 298 14.42 2.19 1.72
C GLY A 298 14.76 2.20 0.23
N ILE A 299 13.83 1.79 -0.63
CA ILE A 299 14.03 1.83 -2.09
C ILE A 299 14.23 3.27 -2.59
N HIS A 300 13.37 4.19 -2.16
CA HIS A 300 13.45 5.60 -2.58
C HIS A 300 14.75 6.25 -2.15
N GLU A 301 15.16 6.02 -0.91
CA GLU A 301 16.43 6.49 -0.36
C GLU A 301 17.62 5.94 -1.13
N THR A 302 17.61 4.67 -1.53
CA THR A 302 18.71 4.13 -2.34
C THR A 302 18.83 4.81 -3.70
N TYR A 303 17.71 5.15 -4.35
CA TYR A 303 17.74 5.96 -5.57
C TYR A 303 18.29 7.37 -5.33
N VAL A 304 17.87 8.02 -4.24
CA VAL A 304 18.33 9.37 -3.89
C VAL A 304 19.82 9.36 -3.52
N ALA A 305 20.27 8.39 -2.73
CA ALA A 305 21.67 8.21 -2.39
C ALA A 305 22.54 7.94 -3.63
N LYS A 306 22.03 7.15 -4.60
CA LYS A 306 22.71 6.96 -5.89
C LYS A 306 22.85 8.27 -6.67
N ALA A 307 21.80 9.10 -6.68
CA ALA A 307 21.77 10.36 -7.40
C ALA A 307 22.66 11.44 -6.75
N LEU A 308 22.73 11.49 -5.43
CA LEU A 308 23.56 12.44 -4.67
C LEU A 308 25.03 12.01 -4.60
N GLY A 309 25.29 10.70 -4.66
CA GLY A 309 26.56 10.10 -4.27
C GLY A 309 26.52 9.65 -2.81
N LEU A 310 27.16 8.50 -2.54
CA LEU A 310 27.07 7.84 -1.23
C LEU A 310 27.66 8.69 -0.09
N GLU A 311 28.80 9.35 -0.31
CA GLU A 311 29.41 10.20 0.72
C GLU A 311 28.52 11.37 1.11
N ARG A 312 27.94 12.07 0.12
CA ARG A 312 27.03 13.17 0.41
C ARG A 312 25.78 12.70 1.15
N TYR A 313 25.29 11.51 0.82
CA TYR A 313 24.17 10.91 1.54
C TYR A 313 24.54 10.56 2.99
N ARG A 314 25.75 10.07 3.26
CA ARG A 314 26.25 9.82 4.62
C ARG A 314 26.30 11.11 5.44
N GLU A 315 26.82 12.19 4.85
CA GLU A 315 26.85 13.51 5.50
C GLU A 315 25.44 13.95 5.90
N LEU A 316 24.46 13.84 4.98
CA LEU A 316 23.06 14.18 5.29
C LEU A 316 22.49 13.35 6.46
N VAL A 317 22.81 12.05 6.53
CA VAL A 317 22.37 11.17 7.62
C VAL A 317 23.07 11.54 8.94
N ALA A 318 24.34 11.95 8.90
CA ALA A 318 25.10 12.36 10.08
C ALA A 318 24.62 13.71 10.64
N GLU A 319 24.15 14.62 9.78
CA GLU A 319 23.63 15.94 10.12
C GLU A 319 22.17 15.93 10.63
N LEU A 320 21.56 14.75 10.78
CA LEU A 320 20.18 14.63 11.22
C LEU A 320 19.94 15.24 12.61
N PRO A 321 18.72 15.72 12.91
CA PRO A 321 18.35 16.11 14.27
C PRO A 321 18.46 14.95 15.27
N VAL A 322 18.74 15.25 16.54
CA VAL A 322 18.98 14.26 17.62
C VAL A 322 17.92 13.15 17.69
N HIS A 323 16.64 13.46 17.48
CA HIS A 323 15.57 12.45 17.53
C HIS A 323 15.59 11.45 16.36
N LEU A 324 16.32 11.74 15.28
CA LEU A 324 16.55 10.85 14.15
C LEU A 324 17.98 10.26 14.11
N GLN A 325 18.92 10.86 14.85
CA GLN A 325 20.28 10.35 14.99
C GLN A 325 20.28 8.98 15.67
N SER A 326 21.17 8.08 15.23
CA SER A 326 21.27 6.71 15.75
C SER A 326 19.97 5.91 15.70
N GLY A 327 19.03 6.32 14.86
CA GLY A 327 17.74 5.68 14.67
C GLY A 327 17.65 4.85 13.39
N PHE A 328 16.41 4.62 12.95
CA PHE A 328 16.11 3.77 11.80
C PHE A 328 16.73 4.24 10.48
N VAL A 329 17.02 5.54 10.33
CA VAL A 329 17.65 6.09 9.11
C VAL A 329 19.10 5.62 8.99
N GLN A 330 19.87 5.69 10.09
CA GLN A 330 21.24 5.19 10.12
C GLN A 330 21.29 3.67 9.94
N GLU A 331 20.34 2.94 10.54
CA GLU A 331 20.25 1.50 10.34
C GLU A 331 19.91 1.12 8.89
N ARG A 332 19.00 1.87 8.25
CA ARG A 332 18.64 1.70 6.83
C ARG A 332 19.81 2.03 5.91
N LEU A 333 20.58 3.08 6.21
CA LEU A 333 21.81 3.41 5.51
C LEU A 333 22.75 2.19 5.50
N ARG A 334 23.04 1.63 6.69
CA ARG A 334 23.96 0.51 6.91
C ARG A 334 23.49 -0.79 6.25
N THR A 335 22.21 -1.12 6.37
CA THR A 335 21.70 -2.45 5.99
C THR A 335 21.10 -2.52 4.60
N ARG A 336 20.68 -1.39 4.01
CA ARG A 336 20.00 -1.37 2.71
C ARG A 336 20.71 -0.49 1.68
N VAL A 337 21.05 0.75 2.04
CA VAL A 337 21.56 1.73 1.05
C VAL A 337 23.02 1.47 0.72
N GLU A 338 23.89 1.39 1.73
CA GLU A 338 25.34 1.18 1.53
C GLU A 338 25.66 -0.12 0.81
N PRO A 339 25.11 -1.29 1.18
CA PRO A 339 25.47 -2.55 0.52
C PRO A 339 25.13 -2.57 -0.97
N VAL A 340 24.14 -1.78 -1.40
CA VAL A 340 23.71 -1.66 -2.80
C VAL A 340 24.60 -0.72 -3.61
N LEU A 341 25.22 0.29 -2.97
CA LEU A 341 25.98 1.35 -3.62
C LEU A 341 27.49 1.23 -3.45
N ALA A 342 27.95 0.56 -2.39
CA ALA A 342 29.36 0.35 -2.15
C ALA A 342 29.96 -0.52 -3.27
N PRO A 343 31.17 -0.21 -3.74
CA PRO A 343 31.84 -1.03 -4.74
C PRO A 343 32.02 -2.44 -4.17
N THR A 344 31.49 -3.45 -4.88
CA THR A 344 31.77 -4.86 -4.54
C THR A 344 33.28 -5.06 -4.58
N PRO A 345 33.92 -5.61 -3.52
CA PRO A 345 35.33 -5.95 -3.62
C PRO A 345 35.52 -6.88 -4.83
N PRO A 346 36.58 -6.70 -5.63
CA PRO A 346 36.81 -7.54 -6.79
C PRO A 346 36.87 -9.00 -6.34
N THR A 347 35.95 -9.81 -6.84
CA THR A 347 35.98 -11.26 -6.64
C THR A 347 37.32 -11.74 -7.17
N ALA A 348 38.19 -12.23 -6.29
CA ALA A 348 39.48 -12.80 -6.69
C ALA A 348 39.22 -13.85 -7.79
N PRO A 349 39.98 -13.84 -8.90
CA PRO A 349 39.80 -14.82 -9.95
C PRO A 349 39.96 -16.21 -9.34
N ALA A 350 38.97 -17.07 -9.59
CA ALA A 350 39.01 -18.46 -9.18
C ALA A 350 40.31 -19.07 -9.73
N ILE A 351 41.21 -19.44 -8.82
CA ILE A 351 42.43 -20.18 -9.17
C ILE A 351 41.94 -21.47 -9.83
N ALA A 352 42.18 -21.58 -11.13
CA ALA A 352 41.90 -22.79 -11.89
C ALA A 352 42.69 -23.93 -11.24
N ALA A 353 41.98 -24.89 -10.65
CA ALA A 353 42.57 -26.12 -10.15
C ALA A 353 43.07 -26.91 -11.37
N GLU A 354 44.37 -26.78 -11.67
CA GLU A 354 45.06 -27.64 -12.62
C GLU A 354 44.88 -29.10 -12.19
N SER A 355 44.14 -29.84 -13.00
CA SER A 355 43.89 -31.26 -12.82
C SER A 355 45.16 -32.02 -13.17
N GLN A 356 45.96 -32.40 -12.17
CA GLN A 356 47.01 -33.39 -12.33
C GLN A 356 46.39 -34.75 -12.69
N GLN A 357 46.35 -35.07 -13.98
CA GLN A 357 46.06 -36.42 -14.47
C GLN A 357 47.19 -37.37 -14.06
N PHE A 358 46.93 -38.20 -13.05
CA PHE A 358 47.70 -39.41 -12.80
C PHE A 358 47.53 -40.37 -13.99
N ARG A 359 48.59 -40.56 -14.77
CA ARG A 359 48.76 -41.74 -15.62
C ARG A 359 49.03 -42.94 -14.71
N MET A 360 48.10 -43.89 -14.63
CA MET A 360 48.45 -45.26 -14.24
C MET A 360 48.54 -46.12 -15.49
N ALA A 361 49.72 -46.71 -15.67
CA ALA A 361 49.96 -47.81 -16.57
C ALA A 361 49.51 -49.12 -15.91
N ALA A 362 48.70 -49.89 -16.63
CA ALA A 362 48.67 -51.36 -16.66
C ALA A 362 47.85 -51.78 -17.87
#